data_AF-A0AAV8VUK6-F1
#
_entry.id   AF-A0AAV8VUK6-F1
#
_cell.length_a   1.000
_cell.length_b   1.000
_cell.length_c   1.000
_cell.angle_alpha   90.00
_cell.angle_beta   90.00
_cell.angle_gamma   90.00
#
_symmetry.space_group_name_H-M   'P 1'
#
loop_
_entity.id
_entity.type
_entity.pdbx_description
1 polymer ?
#
loop_
_entity_poly.entity_id
_entity_poly.type
_entity_poly.pdbx_seq_one_letter_code
_entity_poly.pdbx_strand_id
1 'polypeptide(L)'
;MCKMPIVTTNVHEKAYVELYKVMWRMPHVQVASIEKLRFLKYIENGRDLEIAFISWELHEYPVLQQTTRHTWNVKATNQLEKPRFVVLALQTDRKGINTKNFSHFDHSDLRSVKLYLNSDTYPYDNLIFDFVTNHTNCSRQNESLKSGSVDIRLEFETHKNVPENTTAFCLILHDRLVHYNALSNTKRISYAKNAINANMFVDLL
;
A
#
# COMPACT_ATOMS: atom_id res chain seq x y z
N MET A 1 -22.13 5.54 -17.23
CA MET A 1 -21.11 6.52 -17.65
C MET A 1 -20.69 7.31 -16.43
N CYS A 2 -19.41 7.24 -16.06
CA CYS A 2 -18.86 8.07 -15.00
C CYS A 2 -18.07 9.19 -15.67
N LYS A 3 -18.47 10.45 -15.46
CA LYS A 3 -17.72 11.61 -15.94
C LYS A 3 -16.86 12.08 -14.79
N MET A 4 -15.54 11.97 -14.93
CA MET A 4 -14.61 12.52 -13.96
C MET A 4 -14.15 13.88 -14.48
N PRO A 5 -14.35 14.98 -13.71
CA PRO A 5 -13.89 16.29 -14.12
C PRO A 5 -12.36 16.30 -14.10
N ILE A 6 -11.75 16.76 -15.19
CA ILE A 6 -10.31 17.03 -15.24
C ILE A 6 -10.14 18.49 -14.85
N VAL A 7 -9.23 18.76 -13.92
CA VAL A 7 -8.88 20.14 -13.60
C VAL A 7 -7.77 20.60 -14.55
N THR A 8 -8.14 21.45 -15.48
CA THR A 8 -7.28 22.05 -16.50
C THR A 8 -6.69 23.38 -16.00
N THR A 9 -5.49 23.72 -16.46
CA THR A 9 -4.77 24.94 -16.09
C THR A 9 -5.36 26.21 -16.70
N ASN A 10 -6.28 26.08 -17.66
CA ASN A 10 -6.94 27.19 -18.34
C ASN A 10 -8.40 27.30 -17.87
N VAL A 11 -8.75 28.43 -17.25
CA VAL A 11 -10.05 28.67 -16.59
C VAL A 11 -11.24 28.58 -17.56
N HIS A 12 -10.97 28.69 -18.88
CA HIS A 12 -11.99 28.67 -19.93
C HIS A 12 -12.25 27.30 -20.56
N GLU A 13 -11.49 26.25 -20.23
CA GLU A 13 -11.59 24.97 -20.94
C GLU A 13 -11.85 23.84 -19.95
N LYS A 14 -13.12 23.50 -19.73
CA LYS A 14 -13.50 22.36 -18.87
C LYS A 14 -13.35 21.06 -19.66
N ALA A 15 -12.31 20.29 -19.37
CA ALA A 15 -12.13 18.95 -19.94
C ALA A 15 -12.78 17.88 -19.04
N TYR A 16 -13.45 16.92 -19.65
CA TYR A 16 -14.06 15.79 -18.95
C TYR A 16 -13.54 14.49 -19.54
N VAL A 17 -13.12 13.55 -18.69
CA VAL A 17 -12.94 12.16 -19.14
C VAL A 17 -14.28 11.46 -19.03
N GLU A 18 -14.81 11.00 -20.15
CA GLU A 18 -15.95 10.10 -20.18
C GLU A 18 -15.46 8.66 -20.16
N LEU A 19 -15.62 7.99 -19.01
CA LEU A 19 -15.38 6.56 -18.92
C LEU A 19 -16.59 5.81 -19.47
N TYR A 20 -16.45 5.25 -20.67
CA TYR A 20 -17.48 4.44 -21.30
C TYR A 20 -17.59 3.05 -20.67
N LYS A 21 -16.45 2.43 -20.33
CA LYS A 21 -16.40 1.08 -19.78
C LYS A 21 -15.17 0.89 -18.91
N VAL A 22 -15.36 0.45 -17.68
CA VAL A 22 -14.30 -0.03 -16.79
C VAL A 22 -14.50 -1.53 -16.62
N MET A 23 -13.50 -2.33 -16.98
CA MET A 23 -13.53 -3.78 -16.82
C MET A 23 -12.32 -4.25 -16.02
N TRP A 24 -12.57 -5.09 -15.02
CA TRP A 24 -11.51 -5.80 -14.30
C TRP A 24 -11.08 -7.02 -15.12
N ARG A 25 -9.81 -7.07 -15.53
CA ARG A 25 -9.21 -8.29 -16.09
C ARG A 25 -8.69 -9.14 -14.93
N MET A 26 -9.56 -9.97 -14.37
CA MET A 26 -9.19 -10.88 -13.30
C MET A 26 -8.59 -12.17 -13.88
N PRO A 27 -7.42 -12.63 -13.40
CA PRO A 27 -6.85 -13.89 -13.82
C PRO A 27 -7.76 -15.05 -13.39
N HIS A 28 -8.03 -15.97 -14.31
CA HIS A 28 -8.84 -17.15 -14.03
C HIS A 28 -7.94 -18.30 -13.59
N VAL A 29 -7.88 -18.57 -12.28
CA VAL A 29 -7.12 -19.69 -11.75
C VAL A 29 -7.96 -20.97 -11.89
N GLN A 30 -7.39 -22.00 -12.50
CA GLN A 30 -8.04 -23.31 -12.67
C GLN A 30 -7.27 -24.38 -11.88
N VAL A 31 -8.01 -25.27 -11.23
CA VAL A 31 -7.43 -26.45 -10.57
C VAL A 31 -6.97 -27.44 -11.64
N ALA A 32 -5.77 -28.00 -11.46
CA ALA A 32 -5.26 -29.05 -12.34
C ALA A 32 -6.25 -30.22 -12.42
N SER A 33 -6.38 -30.83 -13.61
CA SER A 33 -7.35 -31.90 -13.88
C SER A 33 -7.27 -33.06 -12.88
N ILE A 34 -6.07 -33.36 -12.39
CA ILE A 34 -5.76 -34.44 -11.43
C ILE A 34 -6.39 -34.16 -10.06
N GLU A 35 -6.31 -32.91 -9.58
CA GLU A 35 -6.81 -32.52 -8.25
C GLU A 35 -8.27 -32.05 -8.28
N LYS A 36 -8.85 -31.90 -9.47
CA LYS A 36 -10.22 -31.38 -9.66
C LYS A 36 -11.28 -32.20 -8.91
N LEU A 37 -11.19 -33.53 -8.95
CA LEU A 37 -12.13 -34.40 -8.23
C LEU A 37 -11.99 -34.30 -6.70
N ARG A 38 -10.77 -34.17 -6.20
CA ARG A 38 -10.51 -34.00 -4.76
C ARG A 38 -11.01 -32.63 -4.28
N PHE A 39 -10.77 -31.59 -5.08
CA PHE A 39 -11.26 -30.26 -4.81
C PHE A 39 -12.79 -30.17 -4.81
N LEU A 40 -13.47 -30.83 -5.76
CA LEU A 40 -14.94 -30.89 -5.79
C LEU A 40 -15.50 -31.58 -4.54
N LYS A 41 -14.96 -32.74 -4.13
CA LYS A 41 -15.33 -33.40 -2.87
C LYS A 41 -15.07 -32.51 -1.65
N TYR A 42 -14.01 -31.72 -1.67
CA TYR A 42 -13.69 -30.78 -0.59
C TYR A 42 -14.77 -29.70 -0.47
N ILE A 43 -15.22 -29.14 -1.60
CA ILE A 43 -16.31 -28.16 -1.67
C ILE A 43 -17.65 -28.77 -1.25
N GLU A 44 -18.00 -29.95 -1.78
CA GLU A 44 -19.27 -30.63 -1.49
C GLU A 44 -19.44 -30.93 0.01
N ASN A 45 -18.34 -31.21 0.71
CA ASN A 45 -18.34 -31.40 2.16
C ASN A 45 -18.52 -30.08 2.95
N GLY A 46 -18.74 -28.95 2.28
CA GLY A 46 -18.97 -27.65 2.92
C GLY A 46 -17.77 -27.07 3.64
N ARG A 47 -16.55 -27.50 3.30
CA ARG A 47 -15.33 -26.99 3.92
C ARG A 47 -14.98 -25.61 3.39
N ASP A 48 -14.61 -24.73 4.30
CA ASP A 48 -14.13 -23.40 3.94
C ASP A 48 -12.75 -23.49 3.30
N LEU A 49 -12.61 -22.88 2.13
CA LEU A 49 -11.34 -22.73 1.45
C LEU A 49 -10.61 -21.52 2.03
N GLU A 50 -9.46 -21.76 2.64
CA GLU A 50 -8.59 -20.68 3.07
C GLU A 50 -7.81 -20.14 1.88
N ILE A 51 -8.04 -18.87 1.55
CA ILE A 51 -7.38 -18.17 0.44
C ILE A 51 -6.54 -17.03 1.02
N ALA A 52 -5.23 -17.08 0.78
CA ALA A 52 -4.32 -15.99 1.07
C ALA A 52 -4.36 -14.95 -0.06
N PHE A 53 -4.45 -13.67 0.28
CA PHE A 53 -4.26 -12.57 -0.67
C PHE A 53 -3.55 -11.39 -0.03
N ILE A 54 -2.87 -10.61 -0.87
CA ILE A 54 -2.24 -9.35 -0.47
C ILE A 54 -3.29 -8.24 -0.56
N SER A 55 -3.51 -7.57 0.57
CA SER A 55 -4.31 -6.36 0.67
C SER A 55 -3.38 -5.16 0.87
N TRP A 56 -3.83 -3.97 0.49
CA TRP A 56 -3.05 -2.75 0.72
C TRP A 56 -3.91 -1.63 1.32
N GLU A 57 -3.25 -0.79 2.12
CA GLU A 57 -3.84 0.37 2.77
C GLU A 57 -2.89 1.57 2.66
N LEU A 58 -3.40 2.70 2.16
CA LEU A 58 -2.65 3.93 2.05
C LEU A 58 -3.07 4.89 3.16
N HIS A 59 -2.11 5.31 3.96
CA HIS A 59 -2.27 6.31 5.00
C HIS A 59 -1.58 7.60 4.55
N GLU A 60 -2.19 8.73 4.91
CA GLU A 60 -1.60 10.06 4.72
C GLU A 60 -1.21 10.63 6.09
N TYR A 61 -0.04 11.25 6.17
CA TYR A 61 0.40 11.96 7.37
C TYR A 61 -0.41 13.25 7.51
N PRO A 62 -1.10 13.49 8.65
CA PRO A 62 -2.09 14.57 8.76
C PRO A 62 -1.50 15.97 8.63
N VAL A 63 -0.37 16.26 9.30
CA VAL A 63 0.33 17.56 9.21
C VAL A 63 1.82 17.35 9.37
N LEU A 64 2.58 17.48 8.29
CA LEU A 64 4.03 17.39 8.32
C LEU A 64 4.63 18.76 8.69
N GLN A 65 5.30 18.85 9.85
CA GLN A 65 5.96 20.07 10.27
C GLN A 65 7.26 20.30 9.48
N GLN A 66 7.77 21.54 9.43
CA GLN A 66 9.05 21.86 8.78
C GLN A 66 10.25 21.52 9.69
N THR A 67 10.26 20.33 10.25
CA THR A 67 11.36 19.81 11.07
C THR A 67 12.20 18.82 10.27
N THR A 68 13.33 18.40 10.83
CA THR A 68 14.15 17.34 10.22
C THR A 68 13.73 15.95 10.66
N ARG A 69 13.10 15.81 11.84
CA ARG A 69 12.70 14.50 12.40
C ARG A 69 11.19 14.43 12.57
N HIS A 70 10.63 13.28 12.22
CA HIS A 70 9.20 13.00 12.31
C HIS A 70 8.95 11.60 12.88
N THR A 71 7.95 11.51 13.75
CA THR A 71 7.45 10.25 14.30
C THR A 71 5.97 10.13 13.97
N TRP A 72 5.60 9.05 13.28
CA TRP A 72 4.26 8.76 12.81
C TRP A 72 3.74 7.45 13.38
N ASN A 73 2.66 7.49 14.14
CA ASN A 73 1.88 6.29 14.45
C ASN A 73 0.89 6.05 13.31
N VAL A 74 1.17 5.07 12.44
CA VAL A 74 0.39 4.85 11.23
C VAL A 74 -0.90 4.13 11.56
N LYS A 75 -0.79 2.96 12.23
CA LYS A 75 -1.93 2.09 12.52
C LYS A 75 -1.58 1.05 13.60
N ALA A 76 -2.55 0.75 14.45
CA ALA A 76 -2.58 -0.48 15.24
C ALA A 76 -3.32 -1.56 14.45
N THR A 77 -2.61 -2.60 14.04
CA THR A 77 -3.13 -3.70 13.22
C THR A 77 -3.60 -4.86 14.09
N ASN A 78 -4.82 -5.35 13.86
CA ASN A 78 -5.36 -6.51 14.56
C ASN A 78 -4.71 -7.82 14.04
N GLN A 79 -4.70 -8.88 14.85
CA GLN A 79 -4.01 -10.16 14.58
C GLN A 79 -4.29 -10.81 13.21
N LEU A 80 -5.40 -10.46 12.54
CA LEU A 80 -5.82 -11.07 11.28
C LEU A 80 -5.08 -10.53 10.05
N GLU A 81 -4.45 -9.36 10.15
CA GLU A 81 -3.75 -8.71 9.04
C GLU A 81 -2.25 -8.67 9.33
N LYS A 82 -1.43 -9.36 8.52
CA LYS A 82 0.02 -9.38 8.73
C LYS A 82 0.70 -8.39 7.78
N PRO A 83 1.23 -7.24 8.25
CA PRO A 83 1.99 -6.33 7.40
C PRO A 83 3.27 -7.03 6.91
N ARG A 84 3.52 -6.99 5.60
CA ARG A 84 4.71 -7.56 4.95
C ARG A 84 5.63 -6.51 4.36
N PHE A 85 5.03 -5.48 3.75
CA PHE A 85 5.79 -4.38 3.20
C PHE A 85 5.20 -3.08 3.71
N VAL A 86 6.09 -2.16 4.08
CA VAL A 86 5.75 -0.79 4.45
C VAL A 86 6.57 0.11 3.55
N VAL A 87 5.90 0.94 2.78
CA VAL A 87 6.52 1.88 1.84
C VAL A 87 6.23 3.28 2.31
N LEU A 88 7.28 4.05 2.59
CA LEU A 88 7.20 5.47 2.88
C LEU A 88 7.48 6.25 1.59
N ALA A 89 6.63 7.21 1.27
CA ALA A 89 6.80 8.09 0.13
C ALA A 89 6.49 9.54 0.50
N LEU A 90 7.23 10.48 -0.07
CA LEU A 90 7.06 11.92 0.16
C LEU A 90 6.77 12.62 -1.17
N GLN A 91 5.89 13.62 -1.13
CA GLN A 91 5.57 14.47 -2.27
C GLN A 91 5.54 15.93 -1.82
N THR A 92 6.23 16.81 -2.54
CA THR A 92 6.32 18.24 -2.22
C THR A 92 5.58 19.06 -3.28
N ASP A 93 4.74 20.02 -2.84
CA ASP A 93 4.03 20.96 -3.71
C ASP A 93 3.21 20.26 -4.82
N ARG A 94 2.58 19.13 -4.52
CA ARG A 94 1.75 18.38 -5.47
C ARG A 94 0.30 18.31 -5.04
N LYS A 95 0.02 18.17 -3.74
CA LYS A 95 -1.35 18.10 -3.23
C LYS A 95 -2.11 19.40 -3.53
N GLY A 96 -3.16 19.29 -4.35
CA GLY A 96 -3.99 20.43 -4.76
C GLY A 96 -3.41 21.27 -5.92
N ILE A 97 -2.23 20.93 -6.44
CA ILE A 97 -1.59 21.66 -7.54
C ILE A 97 -1.71 20.84 -8.83
N ASN A 98 -2.64 21.24 -9.70
CA ASN A 98 -2.99 20.50 -10.92
C ASN A 98 -1.95 20.62 -12.05
N THR A 99 -0.90 21.41 -11.87
CA THR A 99 0.18 21.58 -12.86
C THR A 99 1.28 20.53 -12.74
N LYS A 100 1.36 19.81 -11.61
CA LYS A 100 2.40 18.82 -11.34
C LYS A 100 1.84 17.40 -11.34
N ASN A 101 2.65 16.45 -11.82
CA ASN A 101 2.25 15.05 -11.88
C ASN A 101 2.18 14.44 -10.47
N PHE A 102 0.97 14.06 -10.04
CA PHE A 102 0.72 13.37 -8.77
C PHE A 102 1.35 11.99 -8.68
N SER A 103 1.75 11.39 -9.81
CA SER A 103 2.34 10.06 -9.84
C SER A 103 3.83 10.01 -9.51
N HIS A 104 4.48 11.16 -9.47
CA HIS A 104 5.87 11.22 -9.12
C HIS A 104 6.01 11.36 -7.60
N PHE A 105 7.02 10.71 -7.02
CA PHE A 105 7.43 10.92 -5.62
C PHE A 105 8.74 11.70 -5.59
N ASP A 106 8.91 12.56 -4.60
CA ASP A 106 10.13 13.36 -4.47
C ASP A 106 11.13 12.63 -3.58
N HIS A 107 12.41 12.65 -3.98
CA HIS A 107 13.50 12.21 -3.14
C HIS A 107 13.75 13.29 -2.09
N SER A 108 12.98 13.27 -1.01
CA SER A 108 13.05 14.28 0.06
C SER A 108 14.24 14.05 0.98
N ASP A 109 15.49 14.10 0.47
CA ASP A 109 16.75 14.07 1.23
C ASP A 109 16.68 13.26 2.57
N LEU A 110 16.09 12.05 2.56
CA LEU A 110 15.87 11.26 3.77
C LEU A 110 17.21 10.75 4.30
N ARG A 111 17.62 11.20 5.48
CA ARG A 111 18.84 10.76 6.14
C ARG A 111 18.71 9.37 6.75
N SER A 112 17.57 9.08 7.37
CA SER A 112 17.32 7.83 8.09
C SER A 112 15.83 7.53 8.14
N VAL A 113 15.47 6.25 8.12
CA VAL A 113 14.09 5.76 8.25
C VAL A 113 14.13 4.55 9.15
N LYS A 114 13.24 4.51 10.13
CA LYS A 114 13.03 3.43 11.09
C LYS A 114 11.56 3.08 11.15
N LEU A 115 11.28 1.80 11.04
CA LEU A 115 9.99 1.19 11.23
C LEU A 115 10.00 0.49 12.58
N TYR A 116 9.09 0.89 13.44
CA TYR A 116 8.82 0.27 14.71
C TYR A 116 7.58 -0.62 14.57
N LEU A 117 7.75 -1.91 14.81
CA LEU A 117 6.66 -2.89 14.91
C LEU A 117 6.56 -3.31 16.38
N ASN A 118 5.62 -2.71 17.11
CA ASN A 118 5.57 -2.75 18.57
C ASN A 118 6.92 -2.30 19.18
N SER A 119 7.66 -3.24 19.78
CA SER A 119 8.96 -3.00 20.41
C SER A 119 10.16 -3.27 19.49
N ASP A 120 9.95 -3.83 18.30
CA ASP A 120 11.04 -4.12 17.36
C ASP A 120 11.26 -2.96 16.42
N THR A 121 12.51 -2.75 16.01
CA THR A 121 12.92 -1.67 15.11
C THR A 121 13.60 -2.24 13.88
N TYR A 122 13.24 -1.72 12.71
CA TYR A 122 13.77 -2.09 11.40
C TYR A 122 14.12 -0.82 10.62
N PRO A 123 15.30 -0.68 10.03
CA PRO A 123 16.46 -1.53 10.21
C PRO A 123 16.96 -1.54 11.66
N TYR A 124 17.53 -2.67 12.12
CA TYR A 124 18.17 -2.74 13.43
C TYR A 124 19.34 -1.75 13.54
N ASP A 125 20.15 -1.68 12.47
CA ASP A 125 21.22 -0.71 12.35
C ASP A 125 20.69 0.63 11.83
N ASN A 126 21.31 1.73 12.24
CA ASN A 126 21.03 3.04 11.68
C ASN A 126 21.51 3.07 10.21
N LEU A 127 20.59 2.85 9.28
CA LEU A 127 20.85 3.11 7.87
C LEU A 127 20.89 4.62 7.65
N ILE A 128 22.09 5.13 7.37
CA ILE A 128 22.28 6.47 6.84
C ILE A 128 22.18 6.35 5.33
N PHE A 129 21.18 6.98 4.73
CA PHE A 129 21.00 6.94 3.29
C PHE A 129 21.87 8.02 2.62
N ASP A 130 22.86 7.58 1.85
CA ASP A 130 23.56 8.44 0.90
C ASP A 130 22.93 8.23 -0.49
N PHE A 131 22.13 9.20 -0.95
CA PHE A 131 21.37 9.13 -2.23
C PHE A 131 22.21 9.07 -3.51
N VAL A 132 23.54 8.96 -3.39
CA VAL A 132 24.41 8.72 -4.55
C VAL A 132 24.13 7.34 -5.17
N THR A 133 23.60 6.40 -4.39
CA THR A 133 23.22 5.04 -4.83
C THR A 133 21.72 4.81 -4.63
N ASN A 134 20.99 4.92 -5.75
CA ASN A 134 19.57 5.26 -5.81
C ASN A 134 18.55 4.15 -5.48
N HIS A 135 18.87 3.17 -4.62
CA HIS A 135 17.87 2.17 -4.18
C HIS A 135 18.33 1.38 -2.93
N THR A 136 17.92 1.81 -1.73
CA THR A 136 18.15 1.02 -0.50
C THR A 136 17.01 0.06 -0.26
N ASN A 137 17.17 -1.17 -0.76
CA ASN A 137 16.25 -2.26 -0.55
C ASN A 137 16.41 -2.86 0.87
N CYS A 138 15.44 -2.61 1.76
CA CYS A 138 15.41 -3.19 3.11
C CYS A 138 14.60 -4.49 3.21
N SER A 139 14.26 -5.15 2.08
CA SER A 139 13.36 -6.32 2.01
C SER A 139 13.82 -7.58 2.73
N ARG A 140 15.08 -7.65 3.21
CA ARG A 140 15.67 -8.86 3.81
C ARG A 140 15.95 -8.72 5.31
N GLN A 141 15.09 -7.99 6.02
CA GLN A 141 15.19 -7.89 7.46
C GLN A 141 14.34 -8.97 8.14
N ASN A 142 14.92 -9.58 9.19
CA ASN A 142 14.46 -10.74 9.94
C ASN A 142 12.93 -11.01 9.89
N GLU A 143 12.51 -12.15 9.31
CA GLU A 143 11.11 -12.58 9.22
C GLU A 143 10.56 -13.13 10.55
N SER A 144 10.85 -12.46 11.68
CA SER A 144 10.32 -12.91 12.96
C SER A 144 8.80 -12.69 12.99
N LEU A 145 8.06 -13.79 12.88
CA LEU A 145 6.60 -13.81 12.89
C LEU A 145 6.10 -13.44 14.29
N LYS A 146 5.73 -12.17 14.49
CA LYS A 146 5.00 -11.79 15.70
C LYS A 146 3.54 -12.21 15.59
N SER A 147 3.15 -13.15 16.46
CA SER A 147 1.75 -13.49 16.74
C SER A 147 1.18 -12.42 17.70
N GLY A 148 0.31 -11.53 17.22
CA GLY A 148 -0.26 -10.48 18.06
C GLY A 148 -0.77 -9.27 17.29
N SER A 149 -1.38 -8.33 18.02
CA SER A 149 -1.65 -6.98 17.50
C SER A 149 -0.32 -6.29 17.24
N VAL A 150 -0.19 -5.61 16.10
CA VAL A 150 1.05 -4.93 15.70
C VAL A 150 0.78 -3.44 15.53
N ASP A 151 1.33 -2.62 16.42
CA ASP A 151 1.42 -1.18 16.26
C ASP A 151 2.56 -0.84 15.29
N ILE A 152 2.21 -0.11 14.23
CA ILE A 152 3.11 0.29 13.15
C ILE A 152 3.42 1.77 13.35
N ARG A 153 4.65 2.06 13.72
CA ARG A 153 5.17 3.42 13.84
C ARG A 153 6.34 3.64 12.89
N LEU A 154 6.32 4.73 12.15
CA LEU A 154 7.41 5.15 11.28
C LEU A 154 8.11 6.36 11.90
N GLU A 155 9.43 6.31 11.96
CA GLU A 155 10.27 7.46 12.25
C GLU A 155 11.17 7.71 11.07
N PHE A 156 11.26 8.97 10.64
CA PHE A 156 12.18 9.34 9.59
C PHE A 156 12.84 10.67 9.89
N GLU A 157 14.07 10.80 9.40
CA GLU A 157 14.89 11.99 9.53
C GLU A 157 15.36 12.41 8.14
N THR A 158 15.36 13.71 7.86
CA THR A 158 15.84 14.32 6.61
C THR A 158 17.09 15.16 6.88
N HIS A 159 17.95 15.33 5.87
CA HIS A 159 19.15 16.17 6.00
C HIS A 159 18.85 17.66 6.18
N LYS A 160 17.72 18.12 5.64
CA LYS A 160 17.22 19.50 5.70
C LYS A 160 15.79 19.49 6.18
N ASN A 161 15.32 20.63 6.67
CA ASN A 161 13.91 20.80 7.03
C ASN A 161 13.03 20.43 5.84
N VAL A 162 11.97 19.67 6.11
CA VAL A 162 10.99 19.31 5.09
C VAL A 162 10.36 20.59 4.51
N PRO A 163 10.31 20.76 3.17
CA PRO A 163 9.72 21.94 2.55
C PRO A 163 8.24 22.11 2.87
N GLU A 164 7.74 23.34 2.74
CA GLU A 164 6.30 23.63 2.79
C GLU A 164 5.51 22.79 1.78
N ASN A 165 4.23 22.53 2.09
CA ASN A 165 3.32 21.70 1.29
C ASN A 165 3.85 20.30 0.95
N THR A 166 4.69 19.72 1.81
CA THR A 166 5.08 18.32 1.68
C THR A 166 4.08 17.40 2.37
N THR A 167 3.64 16.37 1.66
CA THR A 167 2.76 15.32 2.16
C THR A 167 3.49 13.99 2.19
N ALA A 168 3.44 13.32 3.34
CA ALA A 168 3.98 11.98 3.51
C ALA A 168 2.86 10.94 3.38
N PHE A 169 3.16 9.87 2.66
CA PHE A 169 2.29 8.73 2.44
C PHE A 169 2.95 7.45 2.96
N CYS A 170 2.17 6.59 3.59
CA CYS A 170 2.58 5.26 3.98
C CYS A 170 1.64 4.24 3.33
N LEU A 171 2.20 3.41 2.46
CA LEU A 171 1.51 2.25 1.90
C LEU A 171 1.91 1.02 2.70
N ILE A 172 0.92 0.35 3.29
CA ILE A 172 1.12 -0.91 3.98
C ILE A 172 0.50 -2.03 3.13
N LEU A 173 1.28 -3.06 2.86
CA LEU A 173 0.86 -4.28 2.19
C LEU A 173 0.77 -5.37 3.24
N HIS A 174 -0.42 -5.95 3.41
CA HIS A 174 -0.69 -6.98 4.40
C HIS A 174 -1.13 -8.28 3.72
N ASP A 175 -0.61 -9.41 4.18
CA ASP A 175 -1.21 -10.71 3.90
C ASP A 175 -2.49 -10.85 4.73
N ARG A 176 -3.56 -11.26 4.06
CA ARG A 176 -4.83 -11.63 4.69
C ARG A 176 -5.24 -13.02 4.28
N LEU A 177 -5.74 -13.76 5.26
CA LEU A 177 -6.39 -15.06 5.05
C LEU A 177 -7.91 -14.83 5.08
N VAL A 178 -8.59 -15.26 4.03
CA VAL A 178 -10.06 -15.24 3.98
C VAL A 178 -10.56 -16.65 3.79
N HIS A 179 -11.50 -17.03 4.66
CA HIS A 179 -12.25 -18.27 4.54
C HIS A 179 -13.40 -18.08 3.55
N TYR A 180 -13.28 -18.75 2.42
CA TYR A 180 -14.27 -18.73 1.35
C TYR A 180 -15.11 -20.01 1.37
N ASN A 181 -16.43 -19.86 1.52
CA ASN A 181 -17.37 -20.97 1.44
C ASN A 181 -18.06 -20.97 0.07
N ALA A 182 -17.71 -21.96 -0.76
CA ALA A 182 -18.20 -22.07 -2.13
C ALA A 182 -19.69 -22.47 -2.24
N LEU A 183 -20.27 -23.08 -1.21
CA LEU A 183 -21.69 -23.50 -1.19
C LEU A 183 -22.63 -22.41 -0.64
N SER A 184 -22.08 -21.37 -0.01
CA SER A 184 -22.87 -20.19 0.30
C SER A 184 -23.15 -19.43 -1.00
N ASN A 185 -24.40 -19.47 -1.48
CA ASN A 185 -24.88 -18.75 -2.67
C ASN A 185 -24.75 -17.21 -2.59
N THR A 186 -24.07 -16.70 -1.57
CA THR A 186 -23.89 -15.29 -1.26
C THR A 186 -22.49 -15.08 -0.70
N LYS A 187 -21.48 -14.96 -1.56
CA LYS A 187 -20.25 -14.19 -1.27
C LYS A 187 -19.46 -13.90 -2.55
N ARG A 188 -19.65 -12.68 -3.07
CA ARG A 188 -18.62 -11.99 -3.85
C ARG A 188 -17.43 -11.82 -2.91
N ILE A 189 -16.25 -12.32 -3.28
CA ILE A 189 -15.01 -11.86 -2.67
C ILE A 189 -14.91 -10.39 -3.05
N SER A 190 -15.32 -9.51 -2.14
CA SER A 190 -15.20 -8.07 -2.28
C SER A 190 -13.72 -7.76 -2.28
N TYR A 191 -13.09 -7.74 -3.46
CA TYR A 191 -11.84 -7.00 -3.62
C TYR A 191 -12.16 -5.58 -3.17
N ALA A 192 -11.65 -5.22 -1.99
CA ALA A 192 -11.94 -3.95 -1.36
C ALA A 192 -11.65 -2.82 -2.35
N LYS A 193 -12.39 -1.72 -2.20
CA LYS A 193 -12.49 -0.47 -2.99
C LYS A 193 -11.16 0.21 -3.44
N ASN A 194 -10.02 -0.41 -3.22
CA ASN A 194 -8.70 0.19 -3.32
C ASN A 194 -7.99 -0.30 -4.57
N ALA A 195 -8.53 -0.02 -5.75
CA ALA A 195 -7.93 -0.49 -6.99
C ALA A 195 -7.62 0.65 -7.96
N ILE A 196 -7.60 1.89 -7.45
CA ILE A 196 -7.43 3.10 -8.26
C ILE A 196 -5.95 3.53 -8.39
N ASN A 197 -4.98 2.95 -7.66
CA ASN A 197 -3.58 3.42 -7.75
C ASN A 197 -2.48 2.33 -7.68
N ALA A 198 -2.81 1.04 -7.81
CA ALA A 198 -1.81 -0.03 -7.73
C ALA A 198 -0.72 0.07 -8.82
N ASN A 199 -1.04 0.59 -10.02
CA ASN A 199 -0.07 0.69 -11.11
C ASN A 199 1.12 1.62 -10.81
N MET A 200 1.02 2.51 -9.81
CA MET A 200 2.14 3.39 -9.46
C MET A 200 3.18 2.71 -8.55
N PHE A 201 2.79 1.62 -7.87
CA PHE A 201 3.64 0.91 -6.92
C PHE A 201 4.16 -0.44 -7.45
N VAL A 202 3.57 -0.97 -8.54
CA VAL A 202 4.06 -2.18 -9.20
C VAL A 202 5.41 -1.93 -9.88
N ASP A 203 5.70 -0.69 -10.31
CA ASP A 203 7.00 -0.33 -10.89
C ASP A 203 8.13 -0.18 -9.84
N LEU A 204 7.83 -0.36 -8.55
CA LEU A 204 8.77 -0.23 -7.41
C LEU A 204 9.18 -1.58 -6.78
N LEU A 205 8.68 -2.71 -7.30
CA LEU A 205 9.03 -4.09 -6.87
C LEU A 205 9.77 -4.84 -7.97
#